data_AF-A0A832YTN8-F1
#
_entry.id   AF-A0A832YTN8-F1
#
_cell.length_a   1.000
_cell.length_b   1.000
_cell.length_c   1.000
_cell.angle_alpha   90.00
_cell.angle_beta   90.00
_cell.angle_gamma   90.00
#
_symmetry.space_group_name_H-M   'P 1'
#
loop_
_entity.id
_entity.type
_entity.pdbx_description
1 polymer ?
#
loop_
_entity_poly.entity_id
_entity_poly.type
_entity_poly.pdbx_seq_one_letter_code
_entity_poly.pdbx_strand_id
1 'polypeptide(L)'
;MAKIYVDCKDEAGKEIYYKILQSSLMDVVIGKSLIEVKMICREEDPYFIIGVLPKSTSKPVKLRDIVSIEESKKEGDRTITRLNIADETYAPQLLQLINILDQPSRFEIITDSPIDLDMVVYDAKEDFLLKVLDFVNRVFPEGMRIRKTFYGKSIVMIASERPFEEEWIKRALELKEELEKNN
;
A
#
# COMPACT_ATOMS: atom_id res chain seq x y z
N MET A 1 9.33 8.86 -7.03
CA MET A 1 9.85 7.51 -6.83
C MET A 1 10.35 7.43 -5.39
N ALA A 2 10.18 6.31 -4.69
CA ALA A 2 10.64 6.16 -3.32
C ALA A 2 12.15 6.42 -3.20
N LYS A 3 12.60 7.05 -2.12
CA LYS A 3 14.03 7.10 -1.77
C LYS A 3 14.43 5.71 -1.27
N ILE A 4 15.54 5.17 -1.78
CA ILE A 4 16.03 3.83 -1.38
C ILE A 4 17.39 4.00 -0.72
N TYR A 5 17.52 3.46 0.49
CA TYR A 5 18.76 3.44 1.25
C TYR A 5 19.12 2.01 1.64
N VAL A 6 20.38 1.64 1.43
CA VAL A 6 20.92 0.33 1.83
C VAL A 6 22.12 0.57 2.73
N ASP A 7 22.01 0.12 3.98
CA ASP A 7 23.05 0.10 4.98
C ASP A 7 23.60 -1.33 5.05
N CYS A 8 24.71 -1.56 4.36
CA CYS A 8 25.45 -2.82 4.35
C CYS A 8 26.94 -2.51 4.53
N LYS A 9 27.66 -3.36 5.28
CA LYS A 9 29.12 -3.23 5.45
C LYS A 9 29.88 -3.59 4.16
N ASP A 10 29.38 -4.58 3.42
CA ASP A 10 29.93 -4.94 2.11
C ASP A 10 29.35 -4.03 1.02
N GLU A 11 30.23 -3.33 0.29
CA GLU A 11 29.84 -2.40 -0.76
C GLU A 11 29.28 -3.15 -1.99
N ALA A 12 29.77 -4.36 -2.29
CA ALA A 12 29.22 -5.17 -3.38
C ALA A 12 27.79 -5.63 -3.05
N GLY A 13 27.58 -6.18 -1.85
CA GLY A 13 26.27 -6.52 -1.31
C GLY A 13 25.31 -5.33 -1.31
N LYS A 14 25.78 -4.14 -0.94
CA LYS A 14 24.99 -2.90 -0.98
C LYS A 14 24.45 -2.58 -2.36
N GLU A 15 25.29 -2.66 -3.40
CA GLU A 15 24.86 -2.43 -4.79
C GLU A 15 23.85 -3.49 -5.26
N ILE A 16 24.08 -4.75 -4.89
CA ILE A 16 23.20 -5.88 -5.23
C ILE A 16 21.82 -5.66 -4.59
N TYR A 17 21.76 -5.42 -3.28
CA TYR A 17 20.49 -5.19 -2.59
C TYR A 17 19.78 -3.93 -3.08
N TYR A 18 20.51 -2.87 -3.43
CA TYR A 18 19.90 -1.69 -4.04
C TYR A 18 19.18 -2.04 -5.35
N LYS A 19 19.79 -2.84 -6.22
CA LYS A 19 19.16 -3.32 -7.46
C LYS A 19 17.98 -4.26 -7.20
N ILE A 20 18.09 -5.17 -6.23
CA ILE A 20 17.00 -6.07 -5.82
C ILE A 20 15.79 -5.28 -5.32
N LEU A 21 16.02 -4.26 -4.47
CA LEU A 21 14.97 -3.37 -3.98
C LEU A 21 14.30 -2.61 -5.13
N GLN A 22 15.08 -2.06 -6.06
CA GLN A 22 14.54 -1.37 -7.22
C GLN A 22 13.69 -2.30 -8.10
N SER A 23 14.20 -3.48 -8.45
CA SER A 23 13.46 -4.47 -9.25
C SER A 23 12.17 -4.89 -8.56
N SER A 24 12.25 -5.28 -7.28
CA SER A 24 11.11 -5.77 -6.52
C SER A 24 10.03 -4.69 -6.35
N LEU A 25 10.42 -3.42 -6.19
CA LEU A 25 9.46 -2.30 -6.15
C LEU A 25 8.75 -2.06 -7.49
N MET A 26 9.42 -2.32 -8.61
CA MET A 26 8.84 -2.24 -9.95
C MET A 26 7.89 -3.41 -10.20
N ASP A 27 8.29 -4.63 -9.82
CA ASP A 27 7.49 -5.85 -10.02
C ASP A 27 6.16 -5.80 -9.25
N VAL A 28 6.17 -5.26 -8.04
CA VAL A 28 4.97 -5.13 -7.19
C VAL A 28 4.22 -3.82 -7.45
N VAL A 29 4.77 -2.92 -8.27
CA VAL A 29 4.15 -1.65 -8.71
C VAL A 29 3.78 -0.72 -7.53
N ILE A 30 4.53 -0.75 -6.43
CA ILE A 30 4.27 0.10 -5.25
C ILE A 30 5.26 1.26 -5.07
N GLY A 31 6.34 1.33 -5.85
CA GLY A 31 7.39 2.35 -5.68
C GLY A 31 6.95 3.81 -5.77
N LYS A 32 5.77 4.10 -6.36
CA LYS A 32 5.18 5.46 -6.39
C LYS A 32 4.38 5.79 -5.13
N SER A 33 3.92 4.78 -4.40
CA SER A 33 3.10 4.90 -3.18
C SER A 33 3.94 4.99 -1.91
N LEU A 34 5.27 4.91 -2.03
CA LEU A 34 6.22 4.99 -0.92
C LEU A 34 6.97 6.33 -0.94
N ILE A 35 7.31 6.81 0.25
CA ILE A 35 8.22 7.94 0.47
C ILE A 35 9.66 7.40 0.50
N GLU A 36 9.89 6.38 1.33
CA GLU A 36 11.22 5.87 1.63
C GLU A 36 11.21 4.35 1.87
N VAL A 37 12.28 3.69 1.44
CA VAL A 37 12.61 2.30 1.75
C VAL A 37 14.04 2.26 2.25
N LYS A 38 14.24 1.68 3.44
CA LYS A 38 15.57 1.55 4.05
C LYS A 38 15.82 0.10 4.43
N MET A 39 16.91 -0.47 3.94
CA MET A 39 17.34 -1.83 4.24
C MET A 39 18.65 -1.80 5.03
N ILE A 40 18.72 -2.59 6.08
CA ILE A 40 19.91 -2.82 6.89
C ILE A 40 20.29 -4.28 6.71
N CYS A 41 21.51 -4.52 6.23
CA CYS A 41 22.08 -5.84 6.02
C CYS A 41 23.24 -6.04 7.00
N ARG A 42 23.17 -7.10 7.81
CA ARG A 42 24.27 -7.55 8.66
C ARG A 42 24.51 -9.02 8.37
N GLU A 43 25.66 -9.31 7.78
CA GLU A 43 26.03 -10.68 7.36
C GLU A 43 26.78 -11.42 8.48
N GLU A 44 27.56 -10.68 9.28
CA GLU A 44 28.31 -11.22 10.43
C GLU A 44 27.37 -11.78 11.50
N ASP A 45 26.31 -11.02 11.80
CA ASP A 45 25.17 -11.46 12.60
C ASP A 45 23.98 -11.53 11.64
N PRO A 46 23.57 -12.73 11.19
CA PRO A 46 22.72 -12.92 10.01
C PRO A 46 21.28 -12.45 10.28
N TYR A 47 21.11 -11.13 10.27
CA TYR A 47 19.83 -10.44 10.40
C TYR A 47 19.74 -9.29 9.40
N PHE A 48 18.53 -9.10 8.92
CA PHE A 48 18.19 -8.10 7.94
C PHE A 48 16.96 -7.34 8.43
N ILE A 49 16.96 -6.03 8.25
CA ILE A 49 15.83 -5.19 8.58
C ILE A 49 15.45 -4.41 7.33
N ILE A 50 14.17 -4.40 6.99
CA ILE A 50 13.64 -3.52 5.96
C ILE A 50 12.53 -2.67 6.55
N GLY A 51 12.66 -1.36 6.39
CA GLY A 51 11.66 -0.38 6.74
C GLY A 51 11.09 0.26 5.50
N VAL A 52 9.78 0.34 5.43
CA VAL A 52 9.02 0.94 4.34
C VAL A 52 8.17 2.06 4.94
N LEU A 53 8.31 3.26 4.38
CA LEU A 53 7.50 4.42 4.73
C LEU A 53 6.53 4.71 3.59
N PRO A 54 5.24 4.35 3.74
CA PRO A 54 4.19 4.72 2.81
C PRO A 54 4.02 6.24 2.72
N LYS A 55 3.53 6.71 1.58
CA LYS A 55 2.90 8.03 1.53
C LYS A 55 1.69 8.03 2.44
N SER A 56 1.40 9.17 3.08
CA SER A 56 0.22 9.39 3.94
C SER A 56 -1.15 9.11 3.27
N THR A 57 -1.17 8.69 2.01
CA THR A 57 -2.36 8.57 1.18
C THR A 57 -2.77 7.12 1.00
N SER A 58 -3.63 6.67 1.90
CA SER A 58 -4.80 5.90 1.49
C SER A 58 -5.91 6.24 2.47
N LYS A 59 -6.40 7.48 2.39
CA LYS A 59 -7.78 7.69 2.82
C LYS A 59 -8.62 6.76 1.93
N PRO A 60 -9.54 5.96 2.50
CA PRO A 60 -10.43 5.14 1.70
C PRO A 60 -11.11 6.06 0.68
N VAL A 61 -11.13 5.63 -0.58
CA VAL A 61 -11.74 6.40 -1.66
C VAL A 61 -13.23 6.28 -1.47
N LYS A 62 -13.88 7.42 -1.23
CA LYS A 62 -15.32 7.49 -1.04
C LYS A 62 -16.01 7.73 -2.37
N LEU A 63 -17.29 7.41 -2.44
CA LEU A 63 -18.09 7.64 -3.64
C LEU A 63 -18.05 9.11 -4.10
N ARG A 64 -18.07 10.06 -3.16
CA ARG A 64 -17.92 11.50 -3.44
C ARG A 64 -16.63 11.89 -4.17
N ASP A 65 -15.58 11.08 -4.07
CA ASP A 65 -14.28 11.35 -4.69
C ASP A 65 -14.28 10.92 -6.16
N ILE A 66 -15.25 10.09 -6.57
CA ILE A 66 -15.31 9.41 -7.87
C ILE A 66 -16.47 9.93 -8.71
N VAL A 67 -17.63 10.21 -8.09
CA VAL A 67 -18.86 10.60 -8.81
C VAL A 67 -19.51 11.84 -8.22
N SER A 68 -20.29 12.51 -9.06
CA SER A 68 -21.26 13.54 -8.68
C SER A 68 -22.69 13.07 -8.97
N ILE A 69 -23.65 13.52 -8.16
CA ILE A 69 -25.07 13.24 -8.38
C ILE A 69 -25.62 14.33 -9.29
N GLU A 70 -26.10 13.94 -10.47
CA GLU A 70 -26.76 14.88 -11.39
C GLU A 70 -28.26 15.01 -11.10
N GLU A 71 -28.92 13.87 -10.87
CA GLU A 71 -30.36 13.83 -10.65
C GLU A 71 -30.73 12.64 -9.78
N SER A 72 -31.67 12.84 -8.84
CA SER A 72 -32.30 11.74 -8.09
C SER A 72 -33.81 11.90 -8.15
N LYS A 73 -34.49 10.88 -8.66
CA LYS A 73 -35.95 10.80 -8.77
C LYS A 73 -36.47 9.62 -7.97
N LYS A 74 -37.55 9.84 -7.24
CA LYS A 74 -38.24 8.75 -6.53
C LYS A 74 -39.34 8.20 -7.44
N GLU A 75 -39.23 6.93 -7.81
CA GLU A 75 -40.23 6.20 -8.59
C GLU A 75 -40.79 5.06 -7.73
N GLY A 76 -41.98 5.29 -7.15
CA GLY A 76 -42.59 4.37 -6.19
C GLY A 76 -41.72 4.16 -4.95
N ASP A 77 -41.36 2.91 -4.69
CA ASP A 77 -40.50 2.52 -3.56
C ASP A 77 -38.99 2.59 -3.87
N ARG A 78 -38.60 2.93 -5.11
CA ARG A 78 -37.19 3.00 -5.53
C ARG A 78 -36.76 4.45 -5.80
N THR A 79 -35.49 4.73 -5.56
CA THR A 79 -34.88 6.01 -5.92
C THR A 79 -33.92 5.77 -7.07
N ILE A 80 -34.26 6.30 -8.25
CA ILE A 80 -33.42 6.26 -9.43
C ILE A 80 -32.47 7.44 -9.36
N THR A 81 -31.17 7.17 -9.34
CA THR A 81 -30.12 8.19 -9.27
C THR A 81 -29.25 8.14 -10.52
N ARG A 82 -29.03 9.30 -11.12
CA ARG A 82 -28.06 9.53 -12.18
C ARG A 82 -26.76 10.04 -11.58
N LEU A 83 -25.69 9.31 -11.80
CA LEU A 83 -24.34 9.60 -11.35
C LEU A 83 -23.46 9.95 -12.55
N ASN A 84 -22.59 10.94 -12.39
CA ASN A 84 -21.56 11.28 -13.35
C ASN A 84 -20.17 10.99 -12.75
N ILE A 85 -19.39 10.14 -13.41
CA ILE A 85 -18.04 9.72 -13.03
C ILE A 85 -17.04 10.82 -13.40
N ALA A 86 -16.45 11.42 -12.37
CA ALA A 86 -15.39 12.42 -12.49
C ALA A 86 -13.98 11.79 -12.51
N ASP A 87 -13.77 10.68 -11.81
CA ASP A 87 -12.50 9.93 -11.79
C ASP A 87 -12.73 8.45 -12.15
N GLU A 88 -12.22 8.02 -13.30
CA GLU A 88 -12.40 6.65 -13.79
C GLU A 88 -11.49 5.62 -13.11
N THR A 89 -10.50 6.06 -12.32
CA THR A 89 -9.48 5.19 -11.71
C THR A 89 -10.12 4.04 -10.92
N TYR A 90 -11.28 4.29 -10.30
CA TYR A 90 -12.01 3.35 -9.45
C TYR A 90 -13.38 2.96 -10.02
N ALA A 91 -13.65 3.26 -11.29
CA ALA A 91 -14.91 2.90 -11.94
C ALA A 91 -15.21 1.39 -11.87
N PRO A 92 -14.27 0.46 -12.09
CA PRO A 92 -14.56 -0.98 -11.96
C PRO A 92 -15.08 -1.38 -10.58
N GLN A 93 -14.49 -0.83 -9.51
CA GLN A 93 -14.89 -1.09 -8.13
C GLN A 93 -16.26 -0.48 -7.83
N LEU A 94 -16.51 0.74 -8.32
CA LEU A 94 -17.83 1.37 -8.24
C LEU A 94 -18.91 0.50 -8.88
N LEU A 95 -18.68 0.02 -10.10
CA LEU A 95 -19.64 -0.79 -10.85
C LEU A 95 -19.94 -2.16 -10.19
N GLN A 96 -19.06 -2.64 -9.30
CA GLN A 96 -19.31 -3.83 -8.49
C GLN A 96 -20.18 -3.54 -7.25
N LEU A 97 -20.24 -2.29 -6.78
CA LEU A 97 -20.95 -1.88 -5.57
C LEU A 97 -22.40 -1.47 -5.81
N ILE A 98 -22.74 -1.05 -7.03
CA ILE A 98 -24.08 -0.57 -7.39
C ILE A 98 -24.69 -1.41 -8.51
N ASN A 99 -26.01 -1.56 -8.47
CA ASN A 99 -26.78 -2.14 -9.56
C ASN A 99 -26.94 -1.12 -10.71
N ILE A 100 -26.46 -1.46 -11.90
CA ILE A 100 -26.53 -0.58 -13.07
C ILE A 100 -27.84 -0.89 -13.82
N LEU A 101 -28.75 0.10 -13.87
CA LEU A 101 -29.95 -0.01 -14.69
C LEU A 101 -29.67 0.34 -16.15
N ASP A 102 -28.87 1.40 -16.35
CA ASP A 102 -28.45 1.86 -17.66
C ASP A 102 -27.12 2.62 -17.56
N GLN A 103 -26.35 2.63 -18.64
CA GLN A 103 -25.08 3.35 -18.75
C GLN A 103 -25.04 4.11 -20.09
N PRO A 104 -25.64 5.32 -20.16
CA PRO A 104 -25.74 6.10 -21.40
C PRO A 104 -24.37 6.44 -22.00
N SER A 105 -23.36 6.60 -21.14
CA SER A 105 -21.97 6.81 -21.54
C SER A 105 -21.01 6.23 -20.50
N ARG A 106 -19.74 6.16 -20.87
CA ARG A 106 -18.64 5.79 -19.97
C ARG A 106 -18.62 6.61 -18.66
N PHE A 107 -19.12 7.84 -18.68
CA PHE A 107 -19.14 8.74 -17.54
C PHE A 107 -20.49 8.79 -16.83
N GLU A 108 -21.56 8.24 -17.39
CA GLU A 108 -22.91 8.35 -16.83
C GLU A 108 -23.44 6.98 -16.39
N ILE A 109 -23.86 6.88 -15.13
CA ILE A 109 -24.51 5.67 -14.58
C ILE A 109 -25.90 6.03 -14.10
N ILE A 110 -26.89 5.21 -14.47
CA ILE A 110 -28.23 5.25 -13.89
C ILE A 110 -28.40 4.01 -13.01
N THR A 111 -28.75 4.21 -11.74
CA THR A 111 -28.84 3.14 -10.74
C THR A 111 -30.07 3.31 -9.84
N ASP A 112 -30.66 2.20 -9.39
CA ASP A 112 -31.66 2.17 -8.32
C ASP A 112 -31.09 1.78 -6.95
N SER A 113 -29.77 1.65 -6.85
CA SER A 113 -29.09 1.38 -5.58
C SER A 113 -29.18 2.58 -4.64
N PRO A 114 -29.31 2.36 -3.32
CA PRO A 114 -29.24 3.45 -2.36
C PRO A 114 -27.84 4.06 -2.38
N ILE A 115 -27.76 5.36 -2.74
CA ILE A 115 -26.50 6.09 -2.85
C ILE A 115 -26.20 6.84 -1.55
N ASP A 116 -25.07 6.52 -0.94
CA ASP A 116 -24.47 7.29 0.14
C ASP A 116 -23.10 7.81 -0.32
N LEU A 117 -22.93 9.13 -0.41
CA LEU A 117 -21.67 9.75 -0.84
C LEU A 117 -20.50 9.51 0.14
N ASP A 118 -20.76 9.07 1.36
CA ASP A 118 -19.74 8.64 2.32
C ASP A 118 -19.33 7.16 2.18
N MET A 119 -20.00 6.36 1.35
CA MET A 119 -19.66 4.95 1.17
C MET A 119 -18.25 4.78 0.62
N VAL A 120 -17.53 3.78 1.13
CA VAL A 120 -16.18 3.45 0.68
C VAL A 120 -16.27 2.62 -0.60
N VAL A 121 -15.75 3.18 -1.69
CA VAL A 121 -15.68 2.50 -2.99
C VAL A 121 -14.42 1.64 -3.10
N TYR A 122 -13.33 2.10 -2.50
CA TYR A 122 -12.07 1.36 -2.48
C TYR A 122 -11.27 1.67 -1.22
N ASP A 123 -11.00 0.65 -0.40
CA ASP A 123 -10.04 0.74 0.69
C ASP A 123 -8.69 0.16 0.23
N ALA A 124 -7.83 1.04 -0.27
CA ALA A 124 -6.51 0.68 -0.76
C ALA A 124 -5.56 0.14 0.33
N LYS A 125 -5.92 0.23 1.63
CA LYS A 125 -4.99 -0.08 2.72
C LYS A 125 -4.60 -1.55 2.78
N GLU A 126 -5.57 -2.45 2.62
CA GLU A 126 -5.32 -3.88 2.72
C GLU A 126 -4.53 -4.39 1.52
N ASP A 127 -4.94 -4.02 0.31
CA ASP A 127 -4.20 -4.33 -0.94
C ASP A 127 -2.78 -3.76 -0.91
N PHE A 128 -2.62 -2.52 -0.45
CA PHE A 128 -1.31 -1.90 -0.28
C PHE A 128 -0.45 -2.67 0.74
N LEU A 129 -1.02 -3.05 1.89
CA LEU A 129 -0.31 -3.81 2.90
C LEU A 129 0.16 -5.16 2.36
N LEU A 130 -0.73 -5.89 1.67
CA LEU A 130 -0.40 -7.18 1.03
C LEU A 130 0.75 -7.03 0.05
N LYS A 131 0.73 -5.97 -0.77
CA LYS A 131 1.82 -5.65 -1.70
C LYS A 131 3.12 -5.29 -0.99
N VAL A 132 3.09 -4.52 0.10
CA VAL A 132 4.29 -4.23 0.90
C VAL A 132 4.86 -5.51 1.50
N LEU A 133 4.02 -6.41 2.03
CA LEU A 133 4.46 -7.68 2.58
C LEU A 133 5.06 -8.59 1.49
N ASP A 134 4.44 -8.67 0.31
CA ASP A 134 4.99 -9.40 -0.84
C ASP A 134 6.36 -8.84 -1.24
N PHE A 135 6.47 -7.52 -1.41
CA PHE A 135 7.74 -6.84 -1.68
C PHE A 135 8.82 -7.19 -0.64
N VAL A 136 8.52 -7.04 0.65
CA VAL A 136 9.46 -7.32 1.74
C VAL A 136 9.90 -8.79 1.72
N ASN A 137 8.96 -9.71 1.48
CA ASN A 137 9.26 -11.14 1.45
C ASN A 137 10.18 -11.55 0.30
N ARG A 138 10.10 -10.88 -0.86
CA ARG A 138 10.98 -11.12 -2.03
C ARG A 138 12.41 -10.64 -1.85
N VAL A 139 12.60 -9.59 -1.05
CA VAL A 139 13.91 -8.95 -0.84
C VAL A 139 14.75 -9.70 0.18
N PHE A 140 14.11 -10.33 1.18
CA PHE A 140 14.85 -11.08 2.18
C PHE A 140 15.53 -12.33 1.58
N PRO A 141 16.77 -12.63 1.99
CA PRO A 141 17.41 -13.90 1.64
C PRO A 141 16.57 -15.10 2.11
N GLU A 142 16.62 -16.18 1.33
CA GLU A 142 15.85 -17.41 1.61
C GLU A 142 16.16 -18.03 2.99
N GLY A 143 17.39 -17.86 3.49
CA GLY A 143 17.81 -18.34 4.82
C GLY A 143 17.07 -17.66 5.98
N MET A 144 16.51 -16.47 5.77
CA MET A 144 15.90 -15.66 6.83
C MET A 144 14.46 -16.09 7.11
N ARG A 145 14.32 -17.12 7.94
CA ARG A 145 13.02 -17.77 8.25
C ARG A 145 12.32 -17.19 9.48
N ILE A 146 13.08 -16.69 10.45
CA ILE A 146 12.50 -16.09 11.66
C ILE A 146 12.22 -14.63 11.33
N ARG A 147 10.94 -14.24 11.33
CA ARG A 147 10.49 -12.90 10.91
C ARG A 147 9.64 -12.26 11.98
N LYS A 148 9.75 -10.95 12.13
CA LYS A 148 8.87 -10.13 12.98
C LYS A 148 8.61 -8.80 12.30
N THR A 149 7.34 -8.42 12.29
CA THR A 149 6.88 -7.17 11.66
C THR A 149 6.36 -6.21 12.72
N PHE A 150 6.71 -4.95 12.57
CA PHE A 150 6.27 -3.84 13.39
C PHE A 150 5.45 -2.91 12.50
N TYR A 151 4.20 -2.71 12.89
CA TYR A 151 3.26 -1.85 12.19
C TYR A 151 3.20 -0.46 12.85
N GLY A 152 2.88 0.56 12.06
CA GLY A 152 2.85 1.96 12.47
C GLY A 152 2.54 2.87 11.28
N LYS A 153 3.08 4.10 11.30
CA LYS A 153 3.11 4.93 10.08
C LYS A 153 4.10 4.36 9.06
N SER A 154 5.14 3.69 9.55
CA SER A 154 6.03 2.84 8.74
C SER A 154 5.77 1.36 9.03
N ILE A 155 6.13 0.50 8.07
CA ILE A 155 6.12 -0.95 8.22
C ILE A 155 7.57 -1.38 8.26
N VAL A 156 8.01 -1.95 9.38
CA VAL A 156 9.38 -2.46 9.55
C VAL A 156 9.33 -3.96 9.78
N MET A 157 10.08 -4.73 9.00
CA MET A 157 10.25 -6.16 9.20
C MET A 157 11.71 -6.46 9.50
N ILE A 158 11.95 -7.27 10.52
CA ILE A 158 13.24 -7.91 10.78
C ILE A 158 13.14 -9.39 10.42
N ALA A 159 14.19 -9.91 9.80
CA ALA A 159 14.32 -11.32 9.45
C ALA A 159 15.71 -11.83 9.87
N SER A 160 15.80 -13.06 10.37
CA SER A 160 17.05 -13.71 10.76
C SER A 160 17.00 -15.22 10.54
N GLU A 161 18.17 -15.84 10.45
CA GLU A 161 18.36 -17.30 10.49
C GLU A 161 18.19 -17.90 11.89
N ARG A 162 18.47 -17.12 12.95
CA ARG A 162 18.45 -17.57 14.35
C ARG A 162 17.48 -16.74 15.20
N PRO A 163 17.12 -17.19 16.41
CA PRO A 163 16.27 -16.40 17.30
C PRO A 163 16.82 -14.99 17.51
N PHE A 164 15.93 -14.01 17.55
CA PHE A 164 16.35 -12.61 17.63
C PHE A 164 17.03 -12.29 18.96
N GLU A 165 18.12 -11.54 18.88
CA GLU A 165 18.72 -10.88 20.02
C GLU A 165 17.98 -9.56 20.30
N GLU A 166 17.98 -9.13 21.57
CA GLU A 166 17.29 -7.90 21.99
C GLU A 166 17.82 -6.67 21.24
N GLU A 167 19.12 -6.61 21.00
CA GLU A 167 19.76 -5.51 20.27
C GLU A 167 19.26 -5.39 18.83
N TRP A 168 18.98 -6.51 18.16
CA TRP A 168 18.50 -6.50 16.78
C TRP A 168 17.06 -6.00 16.70
N ILE A 169 16.23 -6.43 17.67
CA ILE A 169 14.86 -5.92 17.83
C ILE A 169 14.89 -4.42 18.10
N LYS A 170 15.77 -3.97 19.00
CA LYS A 170 15.96 -2.55 19.30
C LYS A 170 16.35 -1.78 18.05
N ARG A 171 17.29 -2.28 17.23
CA ARG A 171 17.68 -1.64 15.98
C ARG A 171 16.51 -1.52 14.99
N ALA A 172 15.64 -2.52 14.91
CA ALA A 172 14.43 -2.44 14.07
C ALA A 172 13.44 -1.38 14.57
N LEU A 173 13.27 -1.25 15.88
CA LEU A 173 12.43 -0.20 16.49
C LEU A 173 13.03 1.20 16.30
N GLU A 174 14.35 1.35 16.42
CA GLU A 174 15.05 2.60 16.10
C GLU A 174 14.84 3.00 14.64
N LEU A 175 14.98 2.06 13.70
CA LEU A 175 14.69 2.31 12.29
C LEU A 175 13.24 2.78 12.08
N LYS A 176 12.30 2.16 12.78
CA LYS A 176 10.89 2.59 12.74
C LYS A 176 10.76 4.04 13.19
N GLU A 177 11.35 4.42 14.32
CA GLU A 177 11.34 5.80 14.80
C GLU A 177 12.02 6.78 13.83
N GLU A 178 13.15 6.40 13.23
CA GLU A 178 13.86 7.22 12.23
C GLU A 178 12.96 7.54 11.04
N LEU A 179 12.26 6.53 10.50
CA LEU A 179 11.34 6.70 9.37
C LEU A 179 10.12 7.54 9.74
N GLU A 180 9.65 7.46 10.99
CA GLU A 180 8.45 8.17 11.43
C GLU A 180 8.72 9.60 11.93
N LYS A 181 9.95 9.92 12.35
CA LYS A 181 10.35 11.27 12.80
C LYS A 181 10.75 12.19 11.65
N ASN A 182 11.25 11.65 10.54
CA ASN A 182 11.71 12.42 9.38
C ASN A 182 10.54 12.94 8.49
N ASN A 183 9.33 13.03 9.03
CA ASN A 183 8.10 13.44 8.34
C ASN A 183 7.19 14.31 9.22
#